data_AF-E9G8U8-F1
#
_entry.id   AF-E9G8U8-F1
#
_cell.length_a   1.000
_cell.length_b   1.000
_cell.length_c   1.000
_cell.angle_alpha   90.00
_cell.angle_beta   90.00
_cell.angle_gamma   90.00
#
_symmetry.space_group_name_H-M   'P 1'
#
loop_
_entity.id
_entity.type
_entity.pdbx_description
1 polymer ?
#
loop_
_entity_poly.entity_id
_entity_poly.type
_entity_poly.pdbx_seq_one_letter_code
_entity_poly.pdbx_strand_id
1 'polypeptide(L)'
;MPEDAVEGGQGTYVCRFQHVGRLEIGATDEEESSSCRIVYYGNIIIRDKFEVLVNVQQAGRLVWTKWDRSQTSFVGAVQVGEQYVGRVKTADGYRLGHLDPTVQRGRMFTIDQVEDQVVESSEGEILTEIEAIDYELGPIQVARNRRKMQSQEDIRLAHTILDNMKDDGPEEEPKVASTLSYVVAHSAYLSHVRGMIKGLPASVHLGGEPTGGTVHFRWGDSAISGSFPQLMDVSHRLERGTAVNVSLTARRITFDAPFTTRLSITYSDQFVGKRQIDGQSRQTILEDIRLHYGDVYYLSNGSLVPSTTTSTTVPPSSTTTTETTTSTTMPMASTTDSQPSSSVTSPPSLKQTKETLELKSRNVSSSPSSSSSSIQPVPAGLFSSFLLSLFILIIAR
;
A
#
# COMPACT_ATOMS: atom_id res chain seq x y z
N MET A 1 -5.40 19.66 -22.19
CA MET A 1 -5.64 20.03 -20.78
C MET A 1 -5.10 18.94 -19.85
N PRO A 2 -4.66 19.21 -18.60
CA PRO A 2 -4.41 18.15 -17.61
C PRO A 2 -5.67 17.34 -17.29
N GLU A 3 -5.51 16.06 -16.94
CA GLU A 3 -6.61 15.15 -16.58
C GLU A 3 -7.35 15.59 -15.31
N ASP A 4 -6.61 16.13 -14.32
CA ASP A 4 -7.14 16.65 -13.06
C ASP A 4 -7.73 18.09 -13.16
N ALA A 5 -7.88 18.65 -14.37
CA ALA A 5 -8.33 20.04 -14.53
C ALA A 5 -9.80 20.24 -14.13
N VAL A 6 -10.09 21.34 -13.44
CA VAL A 6 -11.43 21.64 -12.94
C VAL A 6 -12.29 22.26 -14.04
N GLU A 7 -13.28 21.50 -14.51
CA GLU A 7 -14.28 21.97 -15.46
C GLU A 7 -15.27 22.95 -14.81
N GLY A 8 -15.50 24.10 -15.45
CA GLY A 8 -16.55 25.06 -15.08
C GLY A 8 -17.91 24.67 -15.65
N GLY A 9 -17.91 24.12 -16.85
CA GLY A 9 -19.07 23.73 -17.64
C GLY A 9 -18.80 23.94 -19.13
N GLN A 10 -19.57 23.26 -19.99
CA GLN A 10 -19.46 23.37 -21.46
C GLN A 10 -18.05 23.08 -21.99
N GLY A 11 -17.25 22.24 -21.31
CA GLY A 11 -15.86 21.98 -21.70
C GLY A 11 -14.86 23.08 -21.37
N THR A 12 -15.29 24.18 -20.73
CA THR A 12 -14.40 25.23 -20.21
C THR A 12 -13.76 24.80 -18.89
N TYR A 13 -12.51 25.22 -18.66
CA TYR A 13 -11.78 24.96 -17.42
C TYR A 13 -11.43 26.25 -16.70
N VAL A 14 -11.31 26.17 -15.36
CA VAL A 14 -10.90 27.29 -14.52
C VAL A 14 -9.42 27.60 -14.76
N CYS A 15 -9.15 28.81 -15.26
CA CYS A 15 -7.81 29.30 -15.51
C CYS A 15 -7.53 30.62 -14.78
N ARG A 16 -6.24 30.96 -14.67
CA ARG A 16 -5.78 32.27 -14.17
C ARG A 16 -4.50 32.70 -14.87
N PHE A 17 -4.28 34.01 -14.95
CA PHE A 17 -2.98 34.56 -15.30
C PHE A 17 -2.77 35.92 -14.62
N GLN A 18 -1.52 36.41 -14.65
CA GLN A 18 -1.20 37.71 -14.08
C GLN A 18 -1.49 38.84 -15.09
N HIS A 19 -2.35 39.78 -14.71
CA HIS A 19 -2.67 40.98 -15.48
C HIS A 19 -2.48 42.22 -14.61
N VAL A 20 -1.73 43.23 -15.10
CA VAL A 20 -1.43 44.49 -14.38
C VAL A 20 -0.95 44.24 -12.93
N GLY A 21 -0.14 43.20 -12.73
CA GLY A 21 0.42 42.83 -11.42
C GLY A 21 -0.47 41.96 -10.53
N ARG A 22 -1.77 41.83 -10.81
CA ARG A 22 -2.72 40.99 -10.06
C ARG A 22 -2.95 39.64 -10.74
N LEU A 23 -3.35 38.61 -9.97
CA LEU A 23 -3.83 37.34 -10.53
C LEU A 23 -5.35 37.42 -10.69
N GLU A 24 -5.83 37.18 -11.90
CA GLU A 24 -7.24 37.30 -12.27
C GLU A 24 -7.79 35.92 -12.69
N ILE A 25 -9.06 35.65 -12.39
CA ILE A 25 -9.75 34.39 -12.72
C ILE A 25 -10.44 34.49 -14.09
N GLY A 26 -10.34 33.42 -14.87
CA GLY A 26 -10.99 33.31 -16.17
C GLY A 26 -11.45 31.89 -16.51
N ALA A 27 -11.97 31.78 -17.72
CA ALA A 27 -12.35 30.53 -18.36
C ALA A 27 -11.44 30.25 -19.55
N THR A 28 -11.12 28.97 -19.79
CA THR A 28 -10.50 28.59 -21.07
C THR A 28 -11.52 28.60 -22.20
N ASP A 29 -11.02 28.81 -23.41
CA ASP A 29 -11.83 28.81 -24.63
C ASP A 29 -12.49 27.43 -24.90
N GLU A 30 -13.72 27.41 -25.40
CA GLU A 30 -14.51 26.17 -25.56
C GLU A 30 -13.94 25.21 -26.62
N GLU A 31 -13.43 25.71 -27.75
CA GLU A 31 -13.06 24.86 -28.89
C GLU A 31 -11.74 24.11 -28.69
N GLU A 32 -10.69 24.79 -28.23
CA GLU A 32 -9.34 24.21 -28.08
C GLU A 32 -8.79 24.30 -26.65
N SER A 33 -9.39 25.12 -25.78
CA SER A 33 -8.81 25.52 -24.48
C SER A 33 -7.34 25.96 -24.58
N SER A 34 -6.98 26.57 -25.71
CA SER A 34 -5.63 27.02 -26.06
C SER A 34 -5.29 28.40 -25.48
N SER A 35 -6.31 29.17 -25.07
CA SER A 35 -6.18 30.45 -24.39
C SER A 35 -7.08 30.53 -23.16
N CYS A 36 -6.73 31.44 -22.24
CA CYS A 36 -7.52 31.82 -21.07
C CYS A 36 -8.10 33.22 -21.29
N ARG A 37 -9.40 33.39 -21.06
CA ARG A 37 -10.15 34.64 -21.20
C ARG A 37 -10.58 35.10 -19.81
N ILE A 38 -10.13 36.27 -19.36
CA ILE A 38 -10.54 36.91 -18.10
C ILE A 38 -11.41 38.13 -18.36
N VAL A 39 -12.22 38.51 -17.37
CA VAL A 39 -12.88 39.82 -17.32
C VAL A 39 -12.06 40.76 -16.45
N TYR A 40 -11.67 41.93 -16.97
CA TYR A 40 -10.94 42.95 -16.23
C TYR A 40 -11.54 44.34 -16.51
N TYR A 41 -12.13 44.96 -15.48
CA TYR A 41 -12.87 46.23 -15.57
C TYR A 41 -13.85 46.30 -16.76
N GLY A 42 -14.64 45.23 -16.95
CA GLY A 42 -15.64 45.14 -18.04
C GLY A 42 -15.07 44.86 -19.43
N ASN A 43 -13.76 44.64 -19.57
CA ASN A 43 -13.12 44.25 -20.83
C ASN A 43 -12.68 42.78 -20.78
N ILE A 44 -12.71 42.11 -21.93
CA ILE A 44 -12.20 40.74 -22.07
C ILE A 44 -10.71 40.80 -22.40
N ILE A 45 -9.88 40.10 -21.64
CA ILE A 45 -8.43 40.00 -21.87
C ILE A 45 -8.07 38.53 -22.11
N ILE A 46 -7.37 38.27 -23.21
CA ILE A 46 -7.01 36.91 -23.65
C ILE A 46 -5.49 36.69 -23.52
N ARG A 47 -5.08 35.51 -23.03
CA ARG A 47 -3.68 35.07 -22.97
C ARG A 47 -3.53 33.57 -23.20
N ASP A 48 -2.51 33.20 -23.99
CA ASP A 48 -2.12 31.81 -24.28
C ASP A 48 -1.20 31.23 -23.20
N LYS A 49 -0.68 32.08 -22.31
CA LYS A 49 0.14 31.69 -21.14
C LYS A 49 -0.65 31.91 -19.87
N PHE A 50 -1.12 30.82 -19.29
CA PHE A 50 -1.96 30.79 -18.10
C PHE A 50 -1.70 29.54 -17.25
N GLU A 51 -2.20 29.57 -16.03
CA GLU A 51 -2.27 28.41 -15.14
C GLU A 51 -3.71 27.89 -15.10
N VAL A 52 -3.88 26.59 -14.84
CA VAL A 52 -5.19 25.92 -14.76
C VAL A 52 -5.37 25.37 -13.36
N LEU A 53 -6.58 25.52 -12.80
CA LEU A 53 -6.93 24.91 -11.52
C LEU A 53 -7.02 23.40 -11.70
N VAL A 54 -6.29 22.66 -10.86
CA VAL A 54 -6.26 21.18 -10.89
C VAL A 54 -6.62 20.61 -9.53
N ASN A 55 -7.59 19.69 -9.49
CA ASN A 55 -7.90 18.91 -8.31
C ASN A 55 -7.03 17.65 -8.29
N VAL A 56 -5.78 17.81 -7.83
CA VAL A 56 -4.75 16.77 -7.94
C VAL A 56 -5.22 15.42 -7.39
N GLN A 57 -5.29 14.42 -8.28
CA GLN A 57 -5.79 13.07 -8.00
C GLN A 57 -7.20 13.00 -7.37
N GLN A 58 -8.04 14.03 -7.52
CA GLN A 58 -9.33 14.16 -6.84
C GLN A 58 -9.19 14.09 -5.31
N ALA A 59 -8.19 14.79 -4.75
CA ALA A 59 -7.90 14.77 -3.33
C ALA A 59 -8.78 15.73 -2.50
N GLY A 60 -9.20 16.86 -3.07
CA GLY A 60 -10.21 17.75 -2.50
C GLY A 60 -11.59 17.45 -3.07
N ARG A 61 -12.66 17.71 -2.31
CA ARG A 61 -14.03 17.61 -2.81
C ARG A 61 -14.53 18.98 -3.24
N LEU A 62 -14.46 19.23 -4.53
CA LEU A 62 -14.98 20.46 -5.14
C LEU A 62 -16.47 20.32 -5.45
N VAL A 63 -17.27 21.28 -5.00
CA VAL A 63 -18.73 21.32 -5.19
C VAL A 63 -19.15 22.73 -5.60
N TRP A 64 -19.95 22.82 -6.65
CA TRP A 64 -20.61 24.07 -7.04
C TRP A 64 -21.77 24.36 -6.08
N THR A 65 -21.62 25.43 -5.31
CA THR A 65 -22.58 25.86 -4.29
C THR A 65 -23.34 27.08 -4.81
N LYS A 66 -24.67 27.07 -4.72
CA LYS A 66 -25.48 28.25 -5.10
C LYS A 66 -25.05 29.47 -4.31
N TRP A 67 -24.95 30.60 -5.00
CA TRP A 67 -24.59 31.89 -4.43
C TRP A 67 -25.56 32.98 -4.92
N ASP A 68 -25.92 33.87 -4.00
CA ASP A 68 -26.63 35.11 -4.28
C ASP A 68 -26.11 36.24 -3.35
N ARG A 69 -26.57 37.48 -3.59
CA ARG A 69 -26.18 38.66 -2.78
C ARG A 69 -26.60 38.63 -1.30
N SER A 70 -27.38 37.65 -0.84
CA SER A 70 -27.68 37.48 0.59
C SER A 70 -26.58 36.68 1.30
N GLN A 71 -25.81 35.88 0.57
CA GLN A 71 -24.71 35.09 1.12
C GLN A 71 -23.47 35.97 1.38
N THR A 72 -23.14 36.13 2.67
CA THR A 72 -21.98 36.87 3.17
C THR A 72 -20.79 35.98 3.57
N SER A 73 -20.99 34.66 3.58
CA SER A 73 -19.96 33.68 3.97
C SER A 73 -19.41 32.94 2.77
N PHE A 74 -18.07 32.97 2.63
CA PHE A 74 -17.30 32.32 1.57
C PHE A 74 -16.39 31.22 2.12
N VAL A 75 -16.78 30.58 3.23
CA VAL A 75 -16.00 29.48 3.84
C VAL A 75 -15.88 28.32 2.83
N GLY A 76 -14.65 27.91 2.56
CA GLY A 76 -14.32 26.89 1.56
C GLY A 76 -14.35 27.35 0.10
N ALA A 77 -14.75 28.60 -0.19
CA ALA A 77 -14.80 29.09 -1.57
C ALA A 77 -13.39 29.19 -2.18
N VAL A 78 -13.23 28.68 -3.41
CA VAL A 78 -11.94 28.70 -4.12
C VAL A 78 -11.63 30.12 -4.58
N GLN A 79 -10.58 30.70 -4.01
CA GLN A 79 -10.19 32.11 -4.19
C GLN A 79 -8.89 32.26 -5.00
N VAL A 80 -8.83 33.29 -5.85
CA VAL A 80 -7.58 33.77 -6.47
C VAL A 80 -7.56 35.29 -6.34
N GLY A 81 -6.52 35.85 -5.72
CA GLY A 81 -6.49 37.27 -5.40
C GLY A 81 -7.64 37.64 -4.47
N GLU A 82 -8.52 38.55 -4.92
CA GLU A 82 -9.72 38.99 -4.21
C GLU A 82 -11.02 38.43 -4.81
N GLN A 83 -10.92 37.60 -5.85
CA GLN A 83 -12.05 37.00 -6.56
C GLN A 83 -12.26 35.54 -6.16
N TYR A 84 -13.51 35.07 -6.23
CA TYR A 84 -13.85 33.65 -6.08
C TYR A 84 -14.20 33.04 -7.43
N VAL A 85 -13.83 31.76 -7.63
CA VAL A 85 -14.21 31.01 -8.84
C VAL A 85 -15.73 30.81 -8.84
N GLY A 86 -16.39 31.17 -9.93
CA GLY A 86 -17.84 31.14 -10.02
C GLY A 86 -18.36 30.91 -11.44
N ARG A 87 -19.63 30.54 -11.55
CA ARG A 87 -20.32 30.29 -12.82
C ARG A 87 -21.77 30.73 -12.78
N VAL A 88 -22.35 31.03 -13.93
CA VAL A 88 -23.77 31.39 -14.10
C VAL A 88 -24.44 30.36 -14.98
N LYS A 89 -25.62 29.88 -14.57
CA LYS A 89 -26.42 28.96 -15.38
C LYS A 89 -27.10 29.71 -16.53
N THR A 90 -27.03 29.14 -17.73
CA THR A 90 -27.61 29.70 -18.96
C THR A 90 -28.58 28.71 -19.60
N ALA A 91 -29.13 29.04 -20.78
CA ALA A 91 -29.94 28.10 -21.56
C ALA A 91 -29.11 26.89 -22.02
N ASP A 92 -27.87 27.15 -22.44
CA ASP A 92 -26.99 26.17 -23.09
C ASP A 92 -26.07 25.42 -22.11
N GLY A 93 -25.95 25.89 -20.86
CA GLY A 93 -25.17 25.21 -19.83
C GLY A 93 -24.81 26.09 -18.64
N TYR A 94 -23.50 26.27 -18.44
CA TYR A 94 -22.92 27.10 -17.38
C TYR A 94 -21.76 27.90 -17.95
N ARG A 95 -21.88 29.23 -17.95
CA ARG A 95 -20.76 30.12 -18.28
C ARG A 95 -19.88 30.31 -17.05
N LEU A 96 -18.61 29.97 -17.17
CA LEU A 96 -17.60 30.14 -16.13
C LEU A 96 -17.11 31.59 -16.07
N GLY A 97 -16.64 32.01 -14.88
CA GLY A 97 -16.10 33.33 -14.64
C GLY A 97 -15.69 33.49 -13.17
N HIS A 98 -15.99 34.66 -12.59
CA HIS A 98 -15.62 34.96 -11.21
C HIS A 98 -16.66 35.80 -10.46
N LEU A 99 -16.68 35.65 -9.13
CA LEU A 99 -17.40 36.51 -8.21
C LEU A 99 -16.42 37.52 -7.60
N ASP A 100 -16.74 38.81 -7.76
CA ASP A 100 -16.14 39.88 -6.96
C ASP A 100 -17.12 40.25 -5.81
N PRO A 101 -16.75 40.00 -4.53
CA PRO A 101 -17.59 40.34 -3.38
C PRO A 101 -17.61 41.84 -3.07
N THR A 102 -16.63 42.61 -3.54
CA THR A 102 -16.44 44.03 -3.24
C THR A 102 -17.34 44.91 -4.09
N VAL A 103 -17.60 44.52 -5.34
CA VAL A 103 -18.41 45.29 -6.29
C VAL A 103 -19.90 45.12 -5.98
N GLN A 104 -20.57 46.22 -5.59
CA GLN A 104 -22.02 46.32 -5.45
C GLN A 104 -22.69 45.23 -4.57
N ARG A 105 -22.03 44.83 -3.47
CA ARG A 105 -22.45 43.73 -2.57
C ARG A 105 -22.41 42.33 -3.22
N GLY A 106 -21.50 42.12 -4.17
CA GLY A 106 -21.37 40.87 -4.91
C GLY A 106 -21.92 40.99 -6.34
N ARG A 107 -21.02 40.75 -7.30
CA ARG A 107 -21.30 40.65 -8.73
C ARG A 107 -20.55 39.44 -9.30
N MET A 108 -21.28 38.58 -10.00
CA MET A 108 -20.69 37.50 -10.80
C MET A 108 -20.44 38.04 -12.21
N PHE A 109 -19.22 37.91 -12.71
CA PHE A 109 -18.81 38.30 -14.06
C PHE A 109 -18.50 37.04 -14.87
N THR A 110 -19.17 36.89 -16.01
CA THR A 110 -18.94 35.79 -16.97
C THR A 110 -18.73 36.35 -18.36
N ILE A 111 -18.18 35.56 -19.27
CA ILE A 111 -18.02 35.92 -20.68
C ILE A 111 -19.07 35.16 -21.49
N ASP A 112 -19.84 35.87 -22.30
CA ASP A 112 -20.60 35.25 -23.38
C ASP A 112 -19.67 35.01 -24.57
N GLN A 113 -19.41 33.74 -24.90
CA GLN A 113 -18.45 33.39 -25.97
C GLN A 113 -19.00 33.67 -27.37
N VAL A 114 -20.34 33.76 -27.53
CA VAL A 114 -20.99 33.98 -28.84
C VAL A 114 -20.98 35.47 -29.20
N GLU A 115 -21.28 36.34 -28.23
CA GLU A 115 -21.32 37.80 -28.42
C GLU A 115 -19.99 38.51 -28.08
N ASP A 116 -19.02 37.78 -27.51
CA ASP A 116 -17.76 38.30 -26.91
C ASP A 116 -18.04 39.48 -25.95
N GLN A 117 -19.07 39.32 -25.11
CA GLN A 117 -19.51 40.34 -24.13
C GLN A 117 -19.33 39.88 -22.69
N VAL A 118 -19.07 40.84 -21.81
CA VAL A 118 -19.09 40.63 -20.36
C VAL A 118 -20.53 40.65 -19.86
N VAL A 119 -20.96 39.55 -19.23
CA VAL A 119 -22.30 39.41 -18.65
C VAL A 119 -22.20 39.40 -17.13
N GLU A 120 -22.83 40.40 -16.51
CA GLU A 120 -22.97 40.50 -15.05
C GLU A 120 -24.21 39.76 -14.55
N SER A 121 -24.09 39.04 -13.44
CA SER A 121 -25.21 38.45 -12.71
C SER A 121 -25.17 38.79 -11.21
N SER A 122 -26.34 38.78 -10.58
CA SER A 122 -26.53 38.90 -9.12
C SER A 122 -26.67 37.55 -8.41
N GLU A 123 -26.69 36.45 -9.17
CA GLU A 123 -26.84 35.07 -8.71
C GLU A 123 -25.97 34.13 -9.56
N GLY A 124 -25.65 32.96 -9.01
CA GLY A 124 -24.89 31.94 -9.72
C GLY A 124 -24.50 30.78 -8.81
N GLU A 125 -23.38 30.15 -9.11
CA GLU A 125 -22.75 29.16 -8.25
C GLU A 125 -21.28 29.53 -8.04
N ILE A 126 -20.77 29.34 -6.83
CA ILE A 126 -19.34 29.45 -6.50
C ILE A 126 -18.73 28.05 -6.34
N LEU A 127 -17.46 27.90 -6.68
CA LEU A 127 -16.72 26.68 -6.45
C LEU A 127 -16.28 26.62 -4.99
N THR A 128 -16.71 25.60 -4.26
CA THR A 128 -16.36 25.38 -2.85
C THR A 128 -15.56 24.10 -2.71
N GLU A 129 -14.42 24.14 -2.03
CA GLU A 129 -13.72 22.97 -1.54
C GLU A 129 -14.26 22.56 -0.16
N ILE A 130 -14.60 21.29 -0.02
CA ILE A 130 -15.07 20.69 1.22
C ILE A 130 -13.95 19.79 1.75
N GLU A 131 -13.46 20.09 2.95
CA GLU A 131 -12.35 19.39 3.58
C GLU A 131 -12.73 17.95 4.00
N ALA A 132 -11.72 17.07 3.94
CA ALA A 132 -11.81 15.72 4.48
C ALA A 132 -11.71 15.74 6.02
N ILE A 133 -12.47 14.88 6.69
CA ILE A 133 -12.46 14.74 8.16
C ILE A 133 -11.78 13.45 8.63
N ASP A 134 -11.82 12.39 7.83
CA ASP A 134 -11.13 11.12 8.10
C ASP A 134 -10.74 10.37 6.82
N TYR A 135 -9.85 9.39 6.99
CA TYR A 135 -9.43 8.47 5.95
C TYR A 135 -9.55 7.01 6.41
N GLU A 136 -10.14 6.16 5.57
CA GLU A 136 -10.16 4.71 5.77
C GLU A 136 -9.37 4.03 4.66
N LEU A 137 -8.34 3.28 5.03
CA LEU A 137 -7.52 2.51 4.12
C LEU A 137 -8.01 1.06 4.07
N GLY A 138 -8.28 0.60 2.86
CA GLY A 138 -8.45 -0.81 2.57
C GLY A 138 -7.13 -1.60 2.64
N PRO A 139 -7.15 -2.88 2.23
CA PRO A 139 -5.99 -3.76 2.29
C PRO A 139 -4.80 -3.22 1.49
N ILE A 140 -3.73 -2.86 2.19
CA ILE A 140 -2.53 -2.29 1.59
C ILE A 140 -1.77 -3.38 0.82
N GLN A 141 -1.39 -3.10 -0.41
CA GLN A 141 -0.68 -4.02 -1.31
C GLN A 141 0.73 -3.51 -1.52
N VAL A 142 1.74 -4.27 -1.08
CA VAL A 142 3.14 -3.82 -1.04
C VAL A 142 3.95 -4.53 -2.11
N ALA A 143 4.55 -3.78 -3.03
CA ALA A 143 5.36 -4.35 -4.11
C ALA A 143 6.76 -4.76 -3.59
N ARG A 144 6.84 -5.87 -2.84
CA ARG A 144 8.10 -6.37 -2.23
C ARG A 144 9.21 -6.64 -3.24
N ASN A 145 8.88 -6.97 -4.50
CA ASN A 145 9.84 -7.13 -5.59
C ASN A 145 10.54 -5.81 -6.01
N ARG A 146 9.98 -4.66 -5.62
CA ARG A 146 10.53 -3.31 -5.82
C ARG A 146 11.06 -2.69 -4.52
N ARG A 147 11.37 -3.50 -3.50
CA ARG A 147 11.89 -3.00 -2.22
C ARG A 147 13.34 -2.53 -2.34
N LYS A 148 13.63 -1.37 -1.76
CA LYS A 148 14.98 -0.85 -1.53
C LYS A 148 15.32 -1.06 -0.06
N MET A 149 16.35 -1.86 0.22
CA MET A 149 16.83 -2.05 1.59
C MET A 149 17.42 -0.74 2.13
N GLN A 150 17.09 -0.40 3.38
CA GLN A 150 17.61 0.77 4.09
C GLN A 150 18.53 0.36 5.24
N SER A 151 18.16 -0.68 5.99
CA SER A 151 19.02 -1.27 7.03
C SER A 151 18.71 -2.76 7.21
N GLN A 152 19.71 -3.51 7.67
CA GLN A 152 19.62 -4.93 7.98
C GLN A 152 20.49 -5.21 9.22
N GLU A 153 19.92 -5.90 10.20
CA GLU A 153 20.55 -6.21 11.48
C GLU A 153 20.13 -7.63 11.91
N ASP A 154 21.09 -8.48 12.28
CA ASP A 154 20.79 -9.80 12.86
C ASP A 154 20.63 -9.65 14.38
N ILE A 155 19.44 -9.98 14.89
CA ILE A 155 19.07 -9.79 16.30
C ILE A 155 18.77 -11.14 16.97
N ARG A 156 19.10 -11.27 18.25
CA ARG A 156 18.70 -12.42 19.08
C ARG A 156 17.36 -12.12 19.74
N LEU A 157 16.33 -12.85 19.35
CA LEU A 157 14.96 -12.71 19.83
C LEU A 157 14.74 -13.37 21.20
N ALA A 158 15.33 -14.54 21.41
CA ALA A 158 15.21 -15.29 22.65
C ALA A 158 16.42 -16.22 22.86
N HIS A 159 16.60 -16.69 24.09
CA HIS A 159 17.67 -17.61 24.47
C HIS A 159 17.19 -18.49 25.63
N THR A 160 17.51 -19.78 25.57
CA THR A 160 17.33 -20.73 26.67
C THR A 160 18.49 -21.72 26.69
N ILE A 161 18.62 -22.42 27.81
CA ILE A 161 19.49 -23.59 27.95
C ILE A 161 18.56 -24.80 28.04
N LEU A 162 18.87 -25.86 27.31
CA LEU A 162 18.27 -27.17 27.54
C LEU A 162 19.30 -28.01 28.32
N ASP A 163 18.93 -28.52 29.48
CA ASP A 163 19.80 -29.34 30.32
C ASP A 163 19.16 -30.69 30.69
N ASN A 164 19.99 -31.72 30.87
CA ASN A 164 19.54 -33.03 31.35
C ASN A 164 20.13 -33.32 32.74
N MET A 165 19.56 -32.63 33.75
CA MET A 165 19.97 -32.68 35.17
C MET A 165 19.34 -33.83 35.98
N LYS A 166 18.33 -34.55 35.46
CA LYS A 166 17.50 -35.44 36.28
C LYS A 166 18.22 -36.73 36.67
N ASP A 167 18.14 -37.07 37.97
CA ASP A 167 18.61 -38.35 38.53
C ASP A 167 17.51 -39.43 38.49
N ASP A 168 16.29 -39.06 38.89
CA ASP A 168 15.18 -39.98 39.17
C ASP A 168 14.16 -40.11 38.01
N GLY A 169 14.64 -40.48 36.81
CA GLY A 169 13.79 -40.80 35.67
C GLY A 169 14.17 -42.15 35.04
N PRO A 170 13.22 -42.92 34.47
CA PRO A 170 13.58 -44.10 33.67
C PRO A 170 14.47 -43.69 32.49
N GLU A 171 15.41 -44.55 32.11
CA GLU A 171 16.49 -44.28 31.14
C GLU A 171 16.04 -43.94 29.69
N GLU A 172 14.73 -43.85 29.44
CA GLU A 172 14.15 -44.03 28.10
C GLU A 172 13.89 -42.74 27.30
N GLU A 173 13.92 -41.55 27.92
CA GLU A 173 13.70 -40.27 27.20
C GLU A 173 14.90 -39.30 27.27
N PRO A 174 15.88 -39.41 26.35
CA PRO A 174 16.97 -38.45 26.23
C PRO A 174 16.54 -37.09 25.64
N LYS A 175 15.23 -36.81 25.48
CA LYS A 175 14.72 -35.62 24.79
C LYS A 175 14.30 -34.54 25.80
N VAL A 176 15.12 -33.50 25.92
CA VAL A 176 14.80 -32.32 26.72
C VAL A 176 14.05 -31.31 25.85
N ALA A 177 12.98 -30.70 26.38
CA ALA A 177 12.15 -29.72 25.69
C ALA A 177 11.87 -28.49 26.57
N SER A 178 11.69 -27.33 25.93
CA SER A 178 11.34 -26.05 26.54
C SER A 178 10.58 -25.18 25.53
N THR A 179 9.95 -24.10 25.98
CA THR A 179 9.21 -23.16 25.12
C THR A 179 9.85 -21.78 25.21
N LEU A 180 10.31 -21.25 24.08
CA LEU A 180 10.81 -19.89 23.94
C LEU A 180 9.67 -18.92 23.70
N SER A 181 9.56 -17.87 24.51
CA SER A 181 8.70 -16.71 24.25
C SER A 181 9.52 -15.59 23.60
N TYR A 182 8.99 -14.98 22.54
CA TYR A 182 9.60 -13.84 21.86
C TYR A 182 8.53 -12.89 21.33
N VAL A 183 8.91 -11.66 21.00
CA VAL A 183 7.99 -10.63 20.50
C VAL A 183 8.29 -10.31 19.04
N VAL A 184 7.31 -10.48 18.17
CA VAL A 184 7.39 -10.06 16.77
C VAL A 184 6.89 -8.62 16.66
N ALA A 185 7.83 -7.68 16.58
CA ALA A 185 7.55 -6.27 16.35
C ALA A 185 7.52 -5.95 14.84
N HIS A 186 6.56 -5.13 14.43
CA HIS A 186 6.44 -4.60 13.08
C HIS A 186 6.15 -3.09 13.11
N SER A 187 6.60 -2.37 12.10
CA SER A 187 6.21 -0.96 11.89
C SER A 187 6.12 -0.62 10.41
N ALA A 188 5.08 0.08 9.99
CA ALA A 188 4.89 0.58 8.63
C ALA A 188 4.54 2.08 8.67
N TYR A 189 5.42 2.90 8.11
CA TYR A 189 5.11 4.31 7.80
C TYR A 189 4.64 4.41 6.34
N LEU A 190 3.52 5.09 6.14
CA LEU A 190 2.94 5.34 4.81
C LEU A 190 3.25 6.78 4.41
N SER A 191 3.86 6.98 3.24
CA SER A 191 4.14 8.32 2.72
C SER A 191 2.85 9.09 2.48
N HIS A 192 2.90 10.38 2.78
CA HIS A 192 1.91 11.34 2.33
C HIS A 192 1.71 11.27 0.80
N VAL A 193 0.46 11.25 0.36
CA VAL A 193 0.03 11.30 -1.03
C VAL A 193 -0.41 12.72 -1.36
N ARG A 194 -0.05 13.20 -2.56
CA ARG A 194 -0.25 14.60 -2.97
C ARG A 194 -1.74 14.99 -2.91
N GLY A 195 -2.02 16.21 -2.43
CA GLY A 195 -3.36 16.75 -2.26
C GLY A 195 -4.10 16.29 -0.99
N MET A 196 -3.68 15.21 -0.32
CA MET A 196 -4.32 14.79 0.94
C MET A 196 -3.89 15.67 2.13
N ILE A 197 -4.74 15.81 3.14
CA ILE A 197 -4.45 16.58 4.36
C ILE A 197 -3.66 15.71 5.35
N LYS A 198 -2.51 16.18 5.84
CA LYS A 198 -1.71 15.46 6.85
C LYS A 198 -2.33 15.59 8.24
N GLY A 199 -2.09 14.60 9.10
CA GLY A 199 -2.47 14.62 10.51
C GLY A 199 -3.94 14.28 10.79
N LEU A 200 -4.78 14.11 9.76
CA LEU A 200 -6.14 13.62 9.91
C LEU A 200 -6.18 12.21 10.53
N PRO A 201 -7.25 11.87 11.28
CA PRO A 201 -7.52 10.50 11.71
C PRO A 201 -7.56 9.56 10.50
N ALA A 202 -6.83 8.45 10.60
CA ALA A 202 -6.82 7.40 9.60
C ALA A 202 -7.04 6.03 10.27
N SER A 203 -7.71 5.12 9.56
CA SER A 203 -7.84 3.73 9.96
C SER A 203 -7.38 2.79 8.84
N VAL A 204 -6.88 1.60 9.19
CA VAL A 204 -6.64 0.52 8.24
C VAL A 204 -7.20 -0.79 8.78
N HIS A 205 -7.88 -1.56 7.93
CA HIS A 205 -8.35 -2.90 8.26
C HIS A 205 -7.25 -3.92 7.97
N LEU A 206 -6.78 -4.60 9.01
CA LEU A 206 -5.80 -5.67 8.88
C LEU A 206 -6.51 -6.97 8.48
N GLY A 207 -5.99 -7.65 7.45
CA GLY A 207 -6.73 -8.71 6.76
C GLY A 207 -7.11 -9.93 7.62
N GLY A 208 -8.35 -10.41 7.41
CA GLY A 208 -8.81 -11.74 7.83
C GLY A 208 -9.87 -11.75 8.93
N GLU A 209 -11.14 -11.52 8.57
CA GLU A 209 -12.27 -11.90 9.46
C GLU A 209 -12.17 -13.39 9.86
N PRO A 210 -12.53 -13.75 11.11
CA PRO A 210 -13.11 -12.91 12.15
C PRO A 210 -12.06 -12.26 13.09
N THR A 211 -10.78 -12.25 12.74
CA THR A 211 -9.66 -11.84 13.63
C THR A 211 -8.95 -10.54 13.21
N GLY A 212 -9.36 -9.93 12.09
CA GLY A 212 -8.78 -8.69 11.59
C GLY A 212 -9.15 -7.47 12.44
N GLY A 213 -8.19 -6.93 13.17
CA GLY A 213 -8.37 -5.67 13.91
C GLY A 213 -8.24 -4.44 13.01
N THR A 214 -9.02 -3.40 13.31
CA THR A 214 -8.82 -2.06 12.74
C THR A 214 -7.74 -1.33 13.54
N VAL A 215 -6.74 -0.76 12.86
CA VAL A 215 -5.71 0.07 13.50
C VAL A 215 -5.93 1.54 13.15
N HIS A 216 -6.04 2.38 14.16
CA HIS A 216 -6.17 3.83 14.03
C HIS A 216 -4.80 4.52 14.17
N PHE A 217 -4.54 5.52 13.34
CA PHE A 217 -3.28 6.27 13.27
C PHE A 217 -3.53 7.70 12.72
N ARG A 218 -2.50 8.56 12.67
CA ARG A 218 -2.57 9.87 12.00
C ARG A 218 -1.90 9.81 10.62
N TRP A 219 -2.61 10.27 9.59
CA TRP A 219 -2.15 10.17 8.21
C TRP A 219 -0.87 11.00 7.96
N GLY A 220 0.15 10.35 7.38
CA GLY A 220 1.40 11.01 6.97
C GLY A 220 2.26 11.57 8.11
N ASP A 221 2.04 11.11 9.34
CA ASP A 221 2.73 11.57 10.56
C ASP A 221 3.22 10.36 11.40
N SER A 222 2.29 9.54 11.88
CA SER A 222 2.62 8.36 12.69
C SER A 222 2.91 7.12 11.85
N ALA A 223 3.94 6.36 12.22
CA ALA A 223 4.09 4.97 11.76
C ALA A 223 3.04 4.07 12.43
N ILE A 224 2.40 3.20 11.65
CA ILE A 224 1.55 2.12 12.14
C ILE A 224 2.46 1.06 12.76
N SER A 225 2.34 0.79 14.05
CA SER A 225 3.20 -0.18 14.74
C SER A 225 2.39 -1.16 15.56
N GLY A 226 2.95 -2.35 15.75
CA GLY A 226 2.38 -3.37 16.61
C GLY A 226 3.42 -4.41 16.99
N SER A 227 3.11 -5.13 18.06
CA SER A 227 3.95 -6.19 18.59
C SER A 227 3.06 -7.31 19.12
N PHE A 228 3.34 -8.54 18.75
CA PHE A 228 2.63 -9.71 19.27
C PHE A 228 3.62 -10.70 19.90
N PRO A 229 3.31 -11.24 21.09
CA PRO A 229 4.08 -12.33 21.66
C PRO A 229 3.82 -13.61 20.86
N GLN A 230 4.87 -14.39 20.63
CA GLN A 230 4.82 -15.69 19.98
C GLN A 230 5.62 -16.69 20.81
N LEU A 231 5.16 -17.94 20.80
CA LEU A 231 5.83 -19.07 21.44
C LEU A 231 6.44 -19.98 20.37
N MET A 232 7.60 -20.55 20.68
CA MET A 232 8.30 -21.55 19.87
C MET A 232 8.78 -22.68 20.76
N ASP A 233 8.27 -23.89 20.54
CA ASP A 233 8.74 -25.08 21.25
C ASP A 233 10.08 -25.54 20.67
N VAL A 234 11.04 -25.80 21.56
CA VAL A 234 12.39 -26.24 21.23
C VAL A 234 12.71 -27.53 21.96
N SER A 235 13.42 -28.44 21.32
CA SER A 235 13.81 -29.70 21.96
C SER A 235 15.08 -30.28 21.34
N HIS A 236 15.95 -30.84 22.18
CA HIS A 236 17.19 -31.48 21.76
C HIS A 236 17.33 -32.83 22.46
N ARG A 237 18.07 -33.76 21.84
CA ARG A 237 18.50 -34.99 22.53
C ARG A 237 19.79 -34.71 23.30
N LEU A 238 19.80 -34.98 24.60
CA LEU A 238 20.90 -34.69 25.51
C LEU A 238 21.18 -35.89 26.39
N GLU A 239 22.44 -36.31 26.44
CA GLU A 239 22.89 -37.30 27.41
C GLU A 239 22.82 -36.73 28.84
N ARG A 240 22.69 -37.60 29.84
CA ARG A 240 22.59 -37.19 31.24
C ARG A 240 23.84 -36.39 31.64
N GLY A 241 23.64 -35.27 32.35
CA GLY A 241 24.73 -34.38 32.74
C GLY A 241 25.26 -33.50 31.61
N THR A 242 24.55 -33.39 30.47
CA THR A 242 24.89 -32.46 29.38
C THR A 242 23.83 -31.37 29.21
N ALA A 243 24.24 -30.27 28.57
CA ALA A 243 23.37 -29.17 28.20
C ALA A 243 23.73 -28.59 26.83
N VAL A 244 22.79 -27.88 26.22
CA VAL A 244 23.00 -27.13 24.98
C VAL A 244 22.40 -25.73 25.06
N ASN A 245 23.15 -24.75 24.58
CA ASN A 245 22.68 -23.38 24.43
C ASN A 245 21.77 -23.28 23.20
N VAL A 246 20.56 -22.77 23.37
CA VAL A 246 19.61 -22.55 22.28
C VAL A 246 19.35 -21.05 22.14
N SER A 247 19.48 -20.53 20.93
CA SER A 247 19.15 -19.13 20.64
C SER A 247 18.22 -19.02 19.43
N LEU A 248 17.20 -18.17 19.57
CA LEU A 248 16.34 -17.78 18.46
C LEU A 248 16.88 -16.46 17.92
N THR A 249 17.31 -16.45 16.66
CA THR A 249 17.76 -15.25 15.95
C THR A 249 16.75 -14.89 14.87
N ALA A 250 16.79 -13.64 14.41
CA ALA A 250 16.07 -13.19 13.24
C ALA A 250 16.79 -12.00 12.62
N ARG A 251 16.50 -11.75 11.35
CA ARG A 251 17.03 -10.61 10.62
C ARG A 251 16.02 -9.48 10.62
N ARG A 252 16.27 -8.45 11.42
CA ARG A 252 15.49 -7.21 11.37
C ARG A 252 15.88 -6.44 10.11
N ILE A 253 14.92 -6.20 9.25
CA ILE A 253 15.12 -5.38 8.04
C ILE A 253 14.24 -4.15 8.05
N THR A 254 14.79 -3.02 7.60
CA THR A 254 14.03 -1.83 7.23
C THR A 254 14.16 -1.63 5.73
N PHE A 255 13.04 -1.51 5.02
CA PHE A 255 13.04 -1.28 3.58
C PHE A 255 11.97 -0.25 3.17
N ASP A 256 12.24 0.43 2.06
CA ASP A 256 11.25 1.26 1.37
C ASP A 256 10.67 0.47 0.19
N ALA A 257 9.36 0.47 0.01
CA ALA A 257 8.69 -0.15 -1.14
C ALA A 257 7.41 0.59 -1.53
N PRO A 258 7.09 0.67 -2.83
CA PRO A 258 5.83 1.25 -3.28
C PRO A 258 4.64 0.41 -2.79
N PHE A 259 3.57 1.10 -2.41
CA PHE A 259 2.30 0.49 -2.02
C PHE A 259 1.14 1.05 -2.84
N THR A 260 0.09 0.23 -2.97
CA THR A 260 -1.20 0.57 -3.55
C THR A 260 -2.28 0.25 -2.52
N THR A 261 -3.29 1.09 -2.36
CA THR A 261 -4.49 0.75 -1.57
C THR A 261 -5.75 1.45 -2.08
N ARG A 262 -6.91 0.99 -1.62
CA ARG A 262 -8.18 1.72 -1.74
C ARG A 262 -8.30 2.67 -0.56
N LEU A 263 -8.66 3.90 -0.83
CA LEU A 263 -8.92 4.95 0.15
C LEU A 263 -10.40 5.30 0.10
N SER A 264 -11.10 5.18 1.23
CA SER A 264 -12.33 5.95 1.49
C SER A 264 -11.93 7.27 2.16
N ILE A 265 -12.55 8.38 1.72
CA ILE A 265 -12.40 9.70 2.31
C ILE A 265 -13.78 10.15 2.77
N THR A 266 -13.94 10.43 4.06
CA THR A 266 -15.16 11.06 4.56
C THR A 266 -14.97 12.57 4.59
N TYR A 267 -15.96 13.30 4.07
CA TYR A 267 -15.97 14.76 4.03
C TYR A 267 -16.92 15.34 5.10
N SER A 268 -16.81 16.63 5.40
CA SER A 268 -17.61 17.27 6.45
C SER A 268 -19.13 17.27 6.20
N ASP A 269 -19.57 17.06 4.95
CA ASP A 269 -20.98 16.87 4.57
C ASP A 269 -21.43 15.40 4.55
N GLN A 270 -20.66 14.49 5.16
CA GLN A 270 -20.88 13.04 5.22
C GLN A 270 -20.81 12.32 3.87
N PHE A 271 -20.39 12.99 2.79
CA PHE A 271 -20.06 12.30 1.55
C PHE A 271 -18.84 11.39 1.75
N VAL A 272 -18.87 10.19 1.16
CA VAL A 272 -17.73 9.25 1.20
C VAL A 272 -17.20 9.05 -0.22
N GLY A 273 -16.08 9.72 -0.53
CA GLY A 273 -15.34 9.50 -1.77
C GLY A 273 -14.52 8.22 -1.70
N LYS A 274 -14.41 7.47 -2.80
CA LYS A 274 -13.59 6.24 -2.86
C LYS A 274 -12.70 6.26 -4.09
N ARG A 275 -11.38 6.14 -3.89
CA ARG A 275 -10.39 6.08 -4.98
C ARG A 275 -9.24 5.13 -4.66
N GLN A 276 -8.47 4.74 -5.67
CA GLN A 276 -7.19 4.07 -5.45
C GLN A 276 -6.11 5.13 -5.22
N ILE A 277 -5.19 4.85 -4.29
CA ILE A 277 -3.98 5.67 -4.08
C ILE A 277 -2.74 4.79 -4.18
N ASP A 278 -1.67 5.40 -4.67
CA ASP A 278 -0.33 4.82 -4.75
C ASP A 278 0.65 5.72 -4.00
N GLY A 279 1.60 5.10 -3.30
CA GLY A 279 2.58 5.82 -2.48
C GLY A 279 3.83 4.99 -2.19
N GLN A 280 4.68 5.50 -1.29
CA GLN A 280 5.86 4.79 -0.77
C GLN A 280 5.63 4.40 0.69
N SER A 281 5.99 3.18 1.06
CA SER A 281 5.93 2.72 2.44
C SER A 281 7.33 2.41 2.95
N ARG A 282 7.63 2.80 4.18
CA ARG A 282 8.83 2.38 4.92
C ARG A 282 8.42 1.35 5.95
N GLN A 283 8.94 0.14 5.86
CA GLN A 283 8.54 -0.97 6.71
C GLN A 283 9.74 -1.56 7.43
N THR A 284 9.55 -1.81 8.73
CA THR A 284 10.48 -2.58 9.57
C THR A 284 9.79 -3.90 9.92
N ILE A 285 10.40 -5.02 9.54
CA ILE A 285 9.90 -6.37 9.82
C ILE A 285 11.03 -7.29 10.29
N LEU A 286 10.65 -8.42 10.87
CA LEU A 286 11.56 -9.55 11.10
C LEU A 286 11.44 -10.52 9.93
N GLU A 287 12.56 -10.82 9.27
CA GLU A 287 12.71 -11.94 8.34
C GLU A 287 13.58 -13.04 8.96
N ASP A 288 13.56 -14.21 8.35
CA ASP A 288 14.54 -15.28 8.58
C ASP A 288 14.71 -15.67 10.07
N ILE A 289 13.58 -15.83 10.76
CA ILE A 289 13.54 -16.32 12.15
C ILE A 289 14.08 -17.76 12.17
N ARG A 290 15.22 -17.97 12.83
CA ARG A 290 15.92 -19.26 12.88
C ARG A 290 16.34 -19.62 14.29
N LEU A 291 16.39 -20.92 14.53
CA LEU A 291 16.91 -21.46 15.78
C LEU A 291 18.35 -21.92 15.57
N HIS A 292 19.24 -21.53 16.47
CA HIS A 292 20.63 -21.95 16.53
C HIS A 292 20.87 -22.71 17.83
N TYR A 293 21.20 -23.99 17.70
CA TYR A 293 21.80 -24.79 18.77
C TYR A 293 23.30 -24.53 18.76
N GLY A 294 23.88 -24.24 19.93
CA GLY A 294 25.32 -24.27 20.12
C GLY A 294 25.84 -25.69 20.30
N ASP A 295 27.13 -25.81 20.63
CA ASP A 295 27.72 -27.10 20.96
C ASP A 295 27.16 -27.64 22.30
N VAL A 296 27.05 -28.97 22.39
CA VAL A 296 26.67 -29.65 23.62
C VAL A 296 27.87 -29.65 24.58
N TYR A 297 27.66 -29.33 25.85
CA TYR A 297 28.69 -29.30 26.88
C TYR A 297 28.28 -30.07 28.13
N TYR A 298 29.26 -30.62 28.86
CA TYR A 298 29.02 -31.26 30.14
C TYR A 298 28.76 -30.21 31.24
N LEU A 299 27.69 -30.41 32.01
CA LEU A 299 27.28 -29.54 33.10
C LEU A 299 28.28 -29.52 34.27
N SER A 300 29.07 -30.59 34.42
CA SER A 300 30.02 -30.77 35.53
C SER A 300 31.27 -29.90 35.41
N ASN A 301 31.70 -29.54 34.20
CA ASN A 301 32.97 -28.84 33.96
C ASN A 301 32.95 -27.84 32.78
N GLY A 302 31.83 -27.70 32.06
CA GLY A 302 31.71 -26.83 30.90
C GLY A 302 32.47 -27.27 29.65
N SER A 303 33.08 -28.47 29.61
CA SER A 303 33.81 -28.95 28.43
C SER A 303 32.86 -29.46 27.36
N LEU A 304 33.20 -29.25 26.09
CA LEU A 304 32.41 -29.71 24.95
C LEU A 304 32.34 -31.25 24.90
N VAL A 305 31.16 -31.77 24.59
CA VAL A 305 30.95 -33.20 24.32
C VAL A 305 31.61 -33.53 22.96
N PRO A 306 32.42 -34.60 22.85
CA PRO A 306 33.05 -34.99 21.60
C PRO A 306 32.05 -35.39 20.50
N SER A 307 31.67 -34.43 19.66
CA SER A 307 30.79 -34.67 18.51
C SER A 307 31.54 -35.39 17.39
N THR A 308 31.16 -36.63 17.08
CA THR A 308 31.70 -37.37 15.93
C THR A 308 31.24 -36.75 14.61
N THR A 309 32.15 -36.03 13.94
CA THR A 309 31.87 -35.41 12.63
C THR A 309 31.87 -36.46 11.51
N THR A 310 30.69 -36.91 11.09
CA THR A 310 30.56 -37.86 9.97
C THR A 310 30.84 -37.16 8.64
N SER A 311 32.09 -37.23 8.16
CA SER A 311 32.47 -36.73 6.84
C SER A 311 31.94 -37.67 5.74
N THR A 312 30.84 -37.28 5.08
CA THR A 312 30.30 -38.01 3.92
C THR A 312 31.15 -37.72 2.68
N THR A 313 32.22 -38.49 2.49
CA THR A 313 33.07 -38.40 1.30
C THR A 313 32.34 -38.88 0.05
N VAL A 314 32.00 -37.97 -0.86
CA VAL A 314 31.45 -38.31 -2.19
C VAL A 314 32.60 -38.73 -3.12
N PRO A 315 32.54 -39.88 -3.80
CA PRO A 315 33.60 -40.31 -4.73
C PRO A 315 33.60 -39.47 -6.02
N PRO A 316 34.78 -39.17 -6.60
CA PRO A 316 34.87 -38.39 -7.82
C PRO A 316 34.44 -39.19 -9.06
N SER A 317 33.56 -38.60 -9.87
CA SER A 317 33.22 -39.13 -11.20
C SER A 317 34.38 -38.97 -12.18
N SER A 318 34.80 -40.06 -12.81
CA SER A 318 35.83 -40.05 -13.86
C SER A 318 35.27 -39.50 -15.18
N THR A 319 35.68 -38.29 -15.58
CA THR A 319 35.47 -37.77 -16.94
C THR A 319 36.58 -38.24 -17.86
N THR A 320 36.23 -39.02 -18.88
CA THR A 320 37.14 -39.48 -19.92
C THR A 320 37.43 -38.36 -20.91
N THR A 321 38.69 -37.91 -20.99
CA THR A 321 39.14 -36.94 -21.99
C THR A 321 39.41 -37.65 -23.32
N THR A 322 38.79 -37.19 -24.41
CA THR A 322 39.14 -37.63 -25.77
C THR A 322 39.62 -36.41 -26.57
N GLU A 323 40.93 -36.30 -26.75
CA GLU A 323 41.53 -35.30 -27.64
C GLU A 323 41.61 -35.84 -29.08
N THR A 324 41.12 -35.08 -30.05
CA THR A 324 41.41 -35.32 -31.47
C THR A 324 41.62 -33.99 -32.20
N THR A 325 42.88 -33.64 -32.46
CA THR A 325 43.29 -32.64 -33.46
C THR A 325 42.86 -33.13 -34.86
N THR A 326 42.33 -32.34 -35.80
CA THR A 326 42.97 -31.33 -36.70
C THR A 326 41.81 -30.71 -37.53
N SER A 327 41.87 -29.66 -38.35
CA SER A 327 42.96 -28.87 -38.97
C SER A 327 42.51 -27.45 -39.38
N THR A 328 43.48 -26.60 -39.74
CA THR A 328 43.30 -25.32 -40.46
C THR A 328 42.66 -25.45 -41.84
N THR A 329 41.82 -24.48 -42.23
CA THR A 329 41.93 -23.66 -43.48
C THR A 329 40.95 -22.46 -43.45
N MET A 330 41.46 -21.28 -43.81
CA MET A 330 40.71 -20.10 -44.33
C MET A 330 41.35 -19.73 -45.68
N PRO A 331 40.80 -18.83 -46.53
CA PRO A 331 39.52 -18.08 -46.46
C PRO A 331 38.65 -18.23 -47.76
N MET A 332 37.49 -17.58 -47.82
CA MET A 332 37.09 -16.56 -48.84
C MET A 332 35.57 -16.28 -48.76
N ALA A 333 35.10 -15.18 -49.37
CA ALA A 333 33.83 -14.52 -49.06
C ALA A 333 32.64 -14.87 -49.97
N SER A 334 31.44 -14.46 -49.51
CA SER A 334 30.36 -13.75 -50.26
C SER A 334 28.93 -14.35 -50.29
N THR A 335 27.97 -13.42 -50.15
CA THR A 335 26.58 -13.39 -50.67
C THR A 335 25.44 -14.27 -50.10
N THR A 336 24.50 -13.57 -49.44
CA THR A 336 23.05 -13.45 -49.81
C THR A 336 22.00 -14.48 -49.31
N ASP A 337 20.92 -13.91 -48.74
CA ASP A 337 19.55 -14.38 -48.46
C ASP A 337 19.25 -15.85 -48.12
N SER A 338 18.56 -16.07 -46.98
CA SER A 338 17.11 -16.36 -46.97
C SER A 338 16.53 -16.61 -45.56
N GLN A 339 15.31 -16.08 -45.32
CA GLN A 339 14.36 -16.44 -44.24
C GLN A 339 13.88 -17.91 -44.43
N PRO A 340 13.31 -18.67 -43.45
CA PRO A 340 12.62 -18.19 -42.23
C PRO A 340 12.86 -18.92 -40.88
N SER A 341 12.48 -18.23 -39.80
CA SER A 341 12.45 -18.72 -38.41
C SER A 341 11.16 -19.51 -38.08
N SER A 342 11.18 -20.31 -37.00
CA SER A 342 10.94 -21.77 -37.06
C SER A 342 11.13 -22.48 -35.71
N SER A 343 10.70 -21.95 -34.55
CA SER A 343 10.58 -22.67 -33.25
C SER A 343 9.98 -21.74 -32.16
N VAL A 344 8.91 -22.11 -31.42
CA VAL A 344 8.77 -23.09 -30.31
C VAL A 344 9.21 -22.54 -28.94
N THR A 345 8.18 -22.15 -28.18
CA THR A 345 7.98 -22.36 -26.72
C THR A 345 9.08 -21.96 -25.74
N SER A 346 8.91 -20.79 -25.15
CA SER A 346 9.50 -20.43 -23.85
C SER A 346 8.79 -21.14 -22.67
N PRO A 347 9.50 -21.47 -21.57
CA PRO A 347 8.91 -22.10 -20.38
C PRO A 347 8.06 -21.11 -19.56
N PRO A 348 7.05 -21.59 -18.81
CA PRO A 348 6.10 -20.73 -18.09
C PRO A 348 6.72 -20.01 -16.87
N SER A 349 6.41 -18.72 -16.78
CA SER A 349 6.84 -17.83 -15.69
C SER A 349 6.13 -18.10 -14.36
N LEU A 350 6.77 -17.69 -13.25
CA LEU A 350 6.21 -17.77 -11.90
C LEU A 350 4.86 -17.04 -11.78
N LYS A 351 3.90 -17.67 -11.09
CA LYS A 351 2.73 -16.97 -10.57
C LYS A 351 3.18 -16.00 -9.47
N GLN A 352 3.10 -14.70 -9.73
CA GLN A 352 3.27 -13.67 -8.70
C GLN A 352 2.08 -13.69 -7.74
N THR A 353 2.28 -14.18 -6.51
CA THR A 353 1.28 -14.03 -5.44
C THR A 353 1.31 -12.59 -4.93
N LYS A 354 0.24 -11.85 -5.24
CA LYS A 354 0.00 -10.48 -4.78
C LYS A 354 -0.41 -10.53 -3.29
N GLU A 355 0.57 -10.45 -2.40
CA GLU A 355 0.35 -10.55 -0.95
C GLU A 355 -0.03 -9.18 -0.36
N THR A 356 -1.18 -9.16 0.33
CA THR A 356 -1.64 -8.05 1.17
C THR A 356 -0.65 -7.81 2.31
N LEU A 357 -0.70 -6.63 2.93
CA LEU A 357 -0.07 -6.35 4.23
C LEU A 357 -0.80 -7.13 5.34
N GLU A 358 -0.67 -8.46 5.30
CA GLU A 358 -1.18 -9.34 6.34
C GLU A 358 -0.25 -9.29 7.55
N LEU A 359 -0.78 -8.82 8.68
CA LEU A 359 -0.08 -8.87 9.97
C LEU A 359 -0.24 -10.23 10.66
N LYS A 360 -0.18 -11.30 9.86
CA LYS A 360 -0.18 -12.70 10.29
C LYS A 360 1.19 -13.30 10.00
N SER A 361 1.87 -13.76 11.04
CA SER A 361 3.09 -14.55 10.91
C SER A 361 2.79 -15.82 10.11
N ARG A 362 3.48 -16.02 8.99
CA ARG A 362 3.52 -17.35 8.33
C ARG A 362 4.10 -18.36 9.33
N ASN A 363 3.44 -19.50 9.51
CA ASN A 363 3.99 -20.59 10.32
C ASN A 363 5.33 -21.04 9.73
N VAL A 364 6.35 -21.11 10.58
CA VAL A 364 7.64 -21.71 10.24
C VAL A 364 7.41 -23.20 10.05
N SER A 365 7.82 -23.73 8.90
CA SER A 365 7.73 -25.17 8.60
C SER A 365 8.76 -25.95 9.41
N SER A 366 8.32 -26.58 10.50
CA SER A 366 9.08 -27.65 11.14
C SER A 366 8.93 -28.92 10.29
N SER A 367 10.02 -29.35 9.65
CA SER A 367 10.05 -30.59 8.88
C SER A 367 9.94 -31.81 9.81
N PRO A 368 8.91 -32.67 9.69
CA PRO A 368 8.88 -33.94 10.40
C PRO A 368 9.54 -35.03 9.55
N SER A 369 10.59 -35.66 10.08
CA SER A 369 11.15 -36.89 9.52
C SER A 369 10.15 -38.04 9.63
N SER A 370 9.97 -38.78 8.54
CA SER A 370 8.97 -39.84 8.39
C SER A 370 9.22 -41.10 9.23
N SER A 371 8.14 -41.69 9.75
CA SER A 371 8.01 -43.15 9.88
C SER A 371 6.55 -43.58 9.68
N SER A 372 6.37 -44.64 8.90
CA SER A 372 5.07 -45.12 8.42
C SER A 372 4.34 -46.07 9.37
N SER A 373 3.01 -46.01 9.40
CA SER A 373 2.17 -47.20 9.64
C SER A 373 0.80 -47.04 8.97
N SER A 374 0.44 -48.02 8.15
CA SER A 374 -0.83 -48.09 7.41
C SER A 374 -2.00 -48.56 8.28
N ILE A 375 -3.18 -47.96 8.13
CA ILE A 375 -4.50 -48.59 8.36
C ILE A 375 -5.43 -48.20 7.19
N GLN A 376 -6.26 -49.16 6.74
CA GLN A 376 -7.15 -49.06 5.58
C GLN A 376 -8.54 -48.43 5.92
N PRO A 377 -9.38 -48.09 4.91
CA PRO A 377 -10.49 -47.16 5.07
C PRO A 377 -11.87 -47.78 5.41
N VAL A 378 -12.74 -46.86 5.85
CA VAL A 378 -14.21 -46.81 6.07
C VAL A 378 -15.11 -47.83 5.31
N PRO A 379 -16.34 -48.06 5.83
CA PRO A 379 -17.49 -47.45 5.13
C PRO A 379 -18.51 -46.71 6.04
N ALA A 380 -19.34 -45.89 5.39
CA ALA A 380 -20.20 -44.88 6.01
C ALA A 380 -21.51 -45.43 6.65
N GLY A 381 -22.06 -44.67 7.60
CA GLY A 381 -23.35 -44.94 8.25
C GLY A 381 -24.23 -43.69 8.35
N LEU A 382 -25.44 -43.79 7.81
CA LEU A 382 -26.49 -42.78 7.67
C LEU A 382 -27.04 -42.21 8.99
N PHE A 383 -27.23 -40.88 9.06
CA PHE A 383 -28.31 -40.17 9.78
C PHE A 383 -28.51 -38.83 9.04
N SER A 384 -29.63 -38.49 8.39
CA SER A 384 -31.06 -38.66 8.68
C SER A 384 -31.56 -37.84 9.88
N SER A 385 -31.88 -36.58 9.60
CA SER A 385 -33.05 -35.81 10.08
C SER A 385 -33.45 -35.85 11.56
N PHE A 386 -33.58 -34.66 12.17
CA PHE A 386 -34.87 -34.26 12.77
C PHE A 386 -35.01 -32.72 12.85
N LEU A 387 -36.25 -32.23 12.71
CA LEU A 387 -36.60 -30.82 12.90
C LEU A 387 -36.74 -30.49 14.39
N LEU A 388 -36.54 -29.22 14.77
CA LEU A 388 -37.66 -28.43 15.28
C LEU A 388 -37.46 -26.92 15.12
N SER A 389 -38.54 -26.23 14.80
CA SER A 389 -38.65 -24.76 14.79
C SER A 389 -39.08 -24.27 16.16
N LEU A 390 -38.59 -23.11 16.59
CA LEU A 390 -39.38 -22.22 17.44
C LEU A 390 -39.00 -20.74 17.27
N PHE A 391 -39.91 -19.97 16.67
CA PHE A 391 -39.97 -18.52 16.82
C PHE A 391 -40.39 -18.17 18.25
N ILE A 392 -39.67 -17.26 18.93
CA ILE A 392 -40.31 -16.31 19.85
C ILE A 392 -39.74 -14.91 19.58
N LEU A 393 -40.67 -13.99 19.33
CA LEU A 393 -40.46 -12.56 19.14
C LEU A 393 -40.92 -11.86 20.43
N ILE A 394 -40.05 -11.07 21.06
CA ILE A 394 -40.46 -10.17 22.16
C ILE A 394 -39.91 -8.78 21.90
N ILE A 395 -40.84 -7.82 21.82
CA ILE A 395 -40.63 -6.38 21.79
C ILE A 395 -40.83 -5.85 23.22
N ALA A 396 -39.85 -5.10 23.73
CA ALA A 396 -39.93 -4.01 24.73
C ALA A 396 -38.49 -3.70 25.19
N ARG A 397 -38.08 -2.45 25.41
CA ARG A 397 -38.87 -1.24 25.65
C ARG A 397 -38.11 0.01 25.16
#